data_AF-A0A3D1JSS6-F1
#
_entry.id   AF-A0A3D1JSS6-F1
#
_cell.length_a   1.000
_cell.length_b   1.000
_cell.length_c   1.000
_cell.angle_alpha   90.00
_cell.angle_beta   90.00
_cell.angle_gamma   90.00
#
_symmetry.space_group_name_H-M   'P 1'
#
loop_
_entity.id
_entity.type
_entity.pdbx_description
1 polymer ?
#
loop_
_entity_poly.entity_id
_entity_poly.type
_entity_poly.pdbx_seq_one_letter_code
_entity_poly.pdbx_strand_id
1 'polypeptide(L)'
;VTERCVFRLVPSEEPGGGGALELIELAPGIDLERDVLAHMAFRPRISADLRPMDERLFRSELLGLRAQLQNRPLAQRFALDTERRLLHIDFSALQIGDAATIAAIEQEVRRLLADLGERVAVVVNYDHFTIAPEWAEAYTAMVQRLMRDHYTGVQRYGTMGFLKSRLKDATE
;
A
#
# COMPACT_ATOMS: atom_id res chain seq x y z
N VAL A 1 -13.40 -10.72 12.52
CA VAL A 1 -14.41 -10.08 11.65
C VAL A 1 -15.57 -11.04 11.53
N THR A 2 -16.81 -10.58 11.72
CA THR A 2 -18.04 -11.37 11.55
C THR A 2 -19.02 -10.62 10.63
N GLU A 3 -20.17 -11.21 10.36
CA GLU A 3 -21.26 -10.57 9.61
C GLU A 3 -21.95 -9.44 10.38
N ARG A 4 -21.80 -9.39 11.72
CA ARG A 4 -22.47 -8.42 12.60
C ARG A 4 -21.52 -7.38 13.19
N CYS A 5 -20.25 -7.71 13.37
CA CYS A 5 -19.29 -6.81 14.01
C CYS A 5 -17.83 -7.15 13.67
N VAL A 6 -16.95 -6.18 13.91
CA VAL A 6 -15.50 -6.32 13.72
C VAL A 6 -14.81 -6.16 15.07
N PHE A 7 -13.89 -7.08 15.37
CA PHE A 7 -13.05 -7.04 16.56
C PHE A 7 -11.60 -6.80 16.18
N ARG A 8 -10.90 -6.07 17.05
CA ARG A 8 -9.44 -5.90 17.04
C ARG A 8 -8.86 -6.52 18.31
N LEU A 9 -7.71 -7.16 18.18
CA LEU A 9 -6.94 -7.61 19.33
C LEU A 9 -6.19 -6.41 19.92
N VAL A 10 -6.38 -6.15 21.21
CA VAL A 10 -5.69 -5.11 21.97
C VAL A 10 -4.94 -5.73 23.15
N PRO A 11 -3.90 -5.09 23.70
CA PRO A 11 -3.26 -5.56 24.92
C PRO A 11 -4.27 -5.75 26.05
N SER A 12 -4.11 -6.83 26.82
CA SER A 12 -4.88 -7.01 28.05
C SER A 12 -4.45 -6.00 29.11
N GLU A 13 -5.37 -5.56 29.94
CA GLU A 13 -5.06 -4.77 31.15
C GLU A 13 -4.58 -5.67 32.30
N GLU A 14 -4.73 -6.99 32.16
CA GLU A 14 -4.27 -7.96 33.15
C GLU A 14 -2.75 -8.18 33.03
N PRO A 15 -1.99 -8.07 34.14
CA PRO A 15 -0.57 -8.38 34.15
C PRO A 15 -0.31 -9.83 33.75
N GLY A 16 0.42 -10.05 32.66
CA GLY A 16 0.70 -11.38 32.10
C GLY A 16 -0.44 -11.95 31.23
N GLY A 17 -1.54 -11.22 31.06
CA GLY A 17 -2.57 -11.55 30.08
C GLY A 17 -2.07 -11.28 28.66
N GLY A 18 -2.46 -12.13 27.71
CA GLY A 18 -2.13 -11.94 26.29
C GLY A 18 -2.82 -10.73 25.67
N GLY A 19 -3.92 -10.96 24.93
CA GLY A 19 -4.72 -9.89 24.33
C GLY A 19 -6.19 -10.00 24.69
N ALA A 20 -6.89 -8.87 24.64
CA ALA A 20 -8.33 -8.75 24.79
C ALA A 20 -8.98 -8.38 23.44
N LEU A 21 -10.24 -8.78 23.23
CA LEU A 21 -11.00 -8.32 22.08
C LEU A 21 -11.65 -6.97 22.36
N GLU A 22 -11.46 -6.04 21.44
CA GLU A 22 -12.19 -4.78 21.37
C GLU A 22 -13.10 -4.78 20.14
N LEU A 23 -14.40 -4.53 20.34
CA LEU A 23 -15.37 -4.34 19.28
C LEU A 23 -15.21 -2.92 18.71
N ILE A 24 -14.87 -2.84 17.42
CA ILE A 24 -14.52 -1.59 16.74
C ILE A 24 -15.50 -1.20 15.64
N GLU A 25 -16.24 -2.13 15.07
CA GLU A 25 -17.29 -1.82 14.08
C GLU A 25 -18.55 -2.67 14.30
N LEU A 26 -19.72 -2.09 14.01
CA LEU A 26 -21.03 -2.74 14.10
C LEU A 26 -21.76 -2.65 12.76
N ALA A 27 -22.37 -3.75 12.31
CA ALA A 27 -23.12 -3.77 11.07
C ALA A 27 -24.34 -2.82 11.12
N PRO A 28 -24.71 -2.14 10.02
CA PRO A 28 -25.88 -1.28 9.97
C PRO A 28 -27.16 -2.05 10.33
N GLY A 29 -27.98 -1.49 11.21
CA GLY A 29 -29.26 -2.08 11.65
C GLY A 29 -29.13 -3.18 12.71
N ILE A 30 -27.92 -3.53 13.14
CA ILE A 30 -27.68 -4.48 14.25
C ILE A 30 -27.70 -3.74 15.59
N ASP A 31 -28.37 -4.34 16.58
CA ASP A 31 -28.37 -3.88 17.97
C ASP A 31 -27.20 -4.53 18.75
N LEU A 32 -26.36 -3.71 19.37
CA LEU A 32 -25.15 -4.19 20.05
C LEU A 32 -25.47 -5.20 21.16
N GLU A 33 -26.46 -4.92 22.00
CA GLU A 33 -26.76 -5.75 23.17
C GLU A 33 -27.47 -7.04 22.75
N ARG A 34 -28.56 -6.91 21.97
CA ARG A 34 -29.40 -8.05 21.57
C ARG A 34 -28.72 -8.96 20.55
N ASP A 35 -28.07 -8.39 19.53
CA ASP A 35 -27.65 -9.15 18.35
C ASP A 35 -26.16 -9.52 18.38
N VAL A 36 -25.38 -8.96 19.31
CA VAL A 36 -23.95 -9.28 19.50
C VAL A 36 -23.66 -9.75 20.92
N LEU A 37 -23.80 -8.90 21.94
CA LEU A 37 -23.34 -9.21 23.29
C LEU A 37 -24.10 -10.37 23.94
N ALA A 38 -25.41 -10.49 23.70
CA ALA A 38 -26.23 -11.60 24.19
C ALA A 38 -25.82 -12.98 23.62
N HIS A 39 -25.04 -13.00 22.53
CA HIS A 39 -24.55 -14.22 21.88
C HIS A 39 -23.09 -14.55 22.25
N MET A 40 -22.46 -13.80 23.16
CA MET A 40 -21.06 -13.99 23.54
C MET A 40 -20.94 -14.58 24.95
N ALA A 41 -19.96 -15.47 25.15
CA ALA A 41 -19.65 -16.05 26.46
C ALA A 41 -18.85 -15.10 27.38
N PHE A 42 -18.41 -13.96 26.87
CA PHE A 42 -17.70 -12.92 27.59
C PHE A 42 -18.03 -11.55 27.00
N ARG A 43 -17.81 -10.47 27.77
CA ARG A 43 -18.04 -9.11 27.29
C ARG A 43 -16.73 -8.53 26.72
N PRO A 44 -16.64 -8.23 25.41
CA PRO A 44 -15.48 -7.56 24.83
C PRO A 44 -15.41 -6.11 25.31
N ARG A 45 -14.24 -5.49 25.15
CA ARG A 45 -14.13 -4.02 25.26
C ARG A 45 -14.94 -3.38 24.12
N ILE A 46 -15.61 -2.28 24.40
CA ILE A 46 -16.30 -1.51 23.36
C ILE A 46 -15.46 -0.29 23.06
N SER A 47 -15.09 -0.10 21.78
CA SER A 47 -14.28 1.05 21.39
C SER A 47 -15.02 2.36 21.64
N ALA A 48 -14.31 3.38 22.12
CA ALA A 48 -14.86 4.73 22.23
C ALA A 48 -15.17 5.36 20.86
N ASP A 49 -14.53 4.86 19.80
CA ASP A 49 -14.76 5.23 18.40
C ASP A 49 -15.49 4.10 17.66
N LEU A 50 -16.42 3.43 18.36
CA LEU A 50 -17.25 2.40 17.74
C LEU A 50 -18.04 3.02 16.58
N ARG A 51 -17.77 2.53 15.38
CA ARG A 51 -18.34 3.07 14.13
C ARG A 51 -19.17 2.03 13.39
N PRO A 52 -20.10 2.44 12.52
CA PRO A 52 -20.75 1.49 11.63
C PRO A 52 -19.73 0.86 10.68
N MET A 53 -19.93 -0.42 10.35
CA MET A 53 -19.25 -1.06 9.22
C MET A 53 -19.63 -0.33 7.92
N ASP A 54 -18.77 -0.39 6.91
CA ASP A 54 -19.03 0.22 5.61
C ASP A 54 -20.33 -0.32 5.00
N GLU A 55 -21.33 0.54 4.82
CA GLU A 55 -22.66 0.16 4.33
C GLU A 55 -22.61 -0.56 2.98
N ARG A 56 -21.60 -0.29 2.15
CA ARG A 56 -21.45 -0.92 0.85
C ARG A 56 -21.25 -2.43 0.96
N LEU A 57 -20.77 -2.92 2.11
CA LEU A 57 -20.64 -4.36 2.41
C LEU A 57 -22.01 -5.07 2.47
N PHE A 58 -23.09 -4.32 2.68
CA PHE A 58 -24.45 -4.84 2.87
C PHE A 58 -25.35 -4.61 1.65
N ARG A 59 -24.79 -4.13 0.55
CA ARG A 59 -25.52 -3.93 -0.72
C ARG A 59 -25.03 -4.93 -1.77
N SER A 60 -25.83 -5.19 -2.78
CA SER A 60 -25.53 -6.22 -3.79
C SER A 60 -24.56 -5.76 -4.89
N GLU A 61 -24.27 -4.46 -4.97
CA GLU A 61 -23.37 -3.88 -5.95
C GLU A 61 -21.91 -4.23 -5.68
N LEU A 62 -21.08 -4.19 -6.74
CA LEU A 62 -19.64 -4.36 -6.60
C LEU A 62 -19.04 -3.21 -5.77
N LEU A 63 -18.24 -3.55 -4.76
CA LEU A 63 -17.54 -2.59 -3.90
C LEU A 63 -16.56 -1.65 -4.63
N GLY A 64 -16.18 -1.99 -5.87
CA GLY A 64 -15.18 -1.23 -6.63
C GLY A 64 -13.77 -1.29 -6.03
N LEU A 65 -13.47 -2.28 -5.17
CA LEU A 65 -12.20 -2.37 -4.44
C LEU A 65 -10.98 -2.29 -5.34
N ARG A 66 -11.03 -2.87 -6.55
CA ARG A 66 -9.91 -2.80 -7.49
C ARG A 66 -9.56 -1.35 -7.84
N ALA A 67 -10.54 -0.53 -8.22
CA ALA A 67 -10.30 0.88 -8.53
C ALA A 67 -9.82 1.65 -7.28
N GLN A 68 -10.37 1.32 -6.10
CA GLN A 68 -9.94 1.96 -4.84
C GLN A 68 -8.50 1.61 -4.46
N LEU A 69 -8.10 0.34 -4.59
CA LEU A 69 -6.75 -0.14 -4.30
C LEU A 69 -5.74 0.32 -5.36
N GLN A 70 -6.18 0.46 -6.62
CA GLN A 70 -5.35 1.01 -7.70
C GLN A 70 -5.11 2.52 -7.54
N ASN A 71 -6.07 3.25 -6.97
CA ASN A 71 -6.00 4.70 -6.72
C ASN A 71 -5.12 5.11 -5.53
N ARG A 72 -4.14 4.29 -5.12
CA ARG A 72 -3.11 4.76 -4.18
C ARG A 72 -2.35 5.93 -4.83
N PRO A 73 -2.43 7.15 -4.27
CA PRO A 73 -1.73 8.31 -4.82
C PRO A 73 -0.25 8.00 -4.98
N LEU A 74 0.35 8.49 -6.06
CA LEU A 74 1.74 8.16 -6.40
C LEU A 74 2.70 8.46 -5.23
N ALA A 75 2.56 9.60 -4.56
CA ALA A 75 3.38 9.98 -3.40
C ALA A 75 3.32 8.96 -2.26
N GLN A 76 2.17 8.31 -2.03
CA GLN A 76 2.03 7.31 -0.97
C GLN A 76 2.72 5.98 -1.31
N ARG A 77 3.23 5.80 -2.53
CA ARG A 77 3.94 4.59 -2.97
C ARG A 77 5.43 4.62 -2.63
N PHE A 78 5.94 5.74 -2.10
CA PHE A 78 7.34 5.91 -1.75
C PHE A 78 7.50 5.99 -0.24
N ALA A 79 8.52 5.33 0.29
CA ALA A 79 8.94 5.45 1.68
C ALA A 79 10.46 5.50 1.74
N LEU A 80 11.01 6.59 2.29
CA LEU A 80 12.44 6.79 2.46
C LEU A 80 12.82 6.50 3.92
N ASP A 81 13.69 5.51 4.12
CA ASP A 81 14.41 5.31 5.37
C ASP A 81 15.73 6.08 5.28
N THR A 82 15.80 7.22 5.95
CA THR A 82 16.97 8.11 5.92
C THR A 82 18.16 7.55 6.70
N GLU A 83 17.91 6.76 7.76
CA GLU A 83 18.97 6.14 8.56
C GLU A 83 19.68 5.04 7.75
N ARG A 84 18.90 4.22 7.04
CA ARG A 84 19.42 3.12 6.21
C ARG A 84 19.74 3.52 4.78
N ARG A 85 19.41 4.77 4.39
CA ARG A 85 19.57 5.30 3.02
C ARG A 85 18.89 4.39 1.98
N LEU A 86 17.67 3.99 2.28
CA LEU A 86 16.91 3.01 1.51
C LEU A 86 15.56 3.61 1.09
N LEU A 87 15.34 3.70 -0.22
CA LEU A 87 14.08 4.11 -0.80
C LEU A 87 13.26 2.87 -1.19
N HIS A 88 12.13 2.69 -0.53
CA HIS A 88 11.12 1.69 -0.90
C HIS A 88 10.11 2.32 -1.85
N ILE A 89 9.82 1.62 -2.95
CA ILE A 89 8.86 2.03 -3.97
C ILE A 89 7.89 0.88 -4.22
N ASP A 90 6.59 1.13 -4.03
CA ASP A 90 5.53 0.15 -4.25
C ASP A 90 4.69 0.50 -5.48
N PHE A 91 5.11 -0.03 -6.63
CA PHE A 91 4.39 0.10 -7.90
C PHE A 91 3.40 -1.05 -8.14
N SER A 92 2.94 -1.70 -7.06
CA SER A 92 1.91 -2.72 -7.17
C SER A 92 0.65 -2.19 -7.89
N ALA A 93 0.21 -2.94 -8.91
CA ALA A 93 -0.92 -2.61 -9.78
C ALA A 93 -0.85 -1.23 -10.48
N LEU A 94 0.32 -0.57 -10.50
CA LEU A 94 0.50 0.70 -11.20
C LEU A 94 0.53 0.46 -12.71
N GLN A 95 -0.18 1.30 -13.45
CA GLN A 95 -0.25 1.25 -14.92
C GLN A 95 0.35 2.52 -15.50
N ILE A 96 1.35 2.38 -16.37
CA ILE A 96 1.94 3.51 -17.10
C ILE A 96 1.32 3.54 -18.50
N GLY A 97 0.44 4.52 -18.70
CA GLY A 97 -0.27 4.76 -19.97
C GLY A 97 -0.01 6.14 -20.58
N ASP A 98 0.78 6.99 -19.91
CA ASP A 98 1.09 8.34 -20.37
C ASP A 98 2.46 8.84 -19.88
N ALA A 99 2.95 9.92 -20.51
CA ALA A 99 4.17 10.62 -20.10
C ALA A 99 4.03 11.31 -18.73
N ALA A 100 2.82 11.73 -18.36
CA ALA A 100 2.58 12.46 -17.11
C ALA A 100 2.89 11.60 -15.88
N THR A 101 2.53 10.31 -15.93
CA THR A 101 2.82 9.32 -14.88
C THR A 101 4.32 9.11 -14.72
N ILE A 102 5.06 9.01 -15.82
CA ILE A 102 6.53 8.88 -15.82
C ILE A 102 7.18 10.11 -15.19
N ALA A 103 6.75 11.30 -15.61
CA ALA A 103 7.25 12.57 -15.08
C ALA A 103 6.95 12.71 -13.57
N ALA A 104 5.75 12.32 -13.14
CA ALA A 104 5.36 12.35 -11.74
C ALA A 104 6.20 11.39 -10.87
N ILE A 105 6.56 10.20 -11.40
CA ILE A 105 7.48 9.28 -10.71
C ILE A 105 8.85 9.93 -10.53
N GLU A 106 9.41 10.50 -11.60
CA GLU A 106 10.73 11.14 -11.56
C GLU A 106 10.74 12.33 -10.58
N GLN A 107 9.70 13.17 -10.63
CA GLN A 107 9.56 14.32 -9.75
C GLN A 107 9.48 13.90 -8.28
N GLU A 108 8.71 12.87 -7.96
CA GLU A 108 8.55 12.43 -6.57
C GLU A 108 9.83 11.84 -5.99
N VAL A 109 10.57 11.06 -6.78
CA VAL A 109 11.91 10.57 -6.38
C VAL A 109 12.86 11.74 -6.13
N ARG A 110 12.93 12.70 -7.06
CA ARG A 110 13.80 13.87 -6.91
C ARG A 110 13.42 14.71 -5.68
N ARG A 111 12.12 14.87 -5.42
CA ARG A 111 11.61 15.60 -4.25
C ARG A 111 12.03 14.93 -2.94
N LEU A 112 11.88 13.61 -2.84
CA LEU A 112 12.25 12.85 -1.63
C LEU A 112 13.76 12.85 -1.36
N LEU A 113 14.57 12.90 -2.42
CA LEU A 113 16.03 12.83 -2.31
C LEU A 113 16.71 14.21 -2.34
N ALA A 114 15.95 15.31 -2.45
CA ALA A 114 16.48 16.66 -2.58
C ALA A 114 17.40 17.04 -1.40
N ASP A 115 17.00 16.68 -0.18
CA ASP A 115 17.71 17.06 1.05
C ASP A 115 18.73 16.03 1.52
N LEU A 116 18.78 14.85 0.88
CA LEU A 116 19.58 13.73 1.40
C LEU A 116 21.07 13.85 1.05
N GLY A 117 21.45 14.74 0.13
CA GLY A 117 22.83 15.08 -0.25
C GLY A 117 23.67 13.94 -0.85
N GLU A 118 23.18 12.70 -0.76
CA GLU A 118 23.86 11.47 -1.12
C GLU A 118 22.90 10.50 -1.84
N ARG A 119 23.49 9.49 -2.49
CA ARG A 119 22.77 8.46 -3.25
C ARG A 119 22.20 7.37 -2.32
N VAL A 120 21.10 6.74 -2.73
CA VAL A 120 20.37 5.74 -1.93
C VAL A 120 20.30 4.37 -2.59
N ALA A 121 20.19 3.32 -1.79
CA ALA A 121 19.75 2.03 -2.29
C ALA A 121 18.24 2.08 -2.56
N VAL A 122 17.76 1.31 -3.54
CA VAL A 122 16.32 1.30 -3.90
C VAL A 122 15.78 -0.12 -3.93
N VAL A 123 14.60 -0.30 -3.36
CA VAL A 123 13.81 -1.53 -3.46
C VAL A 123 12.49 -1.19 -4.13
N VAL A 124 12.17 -1.85 -5.25
CA VAL A 124 10.94 -1.61 -6.01
C VAL A 124 10.09 -2.88 -6.10
N ASN A 125 8.81 -2.78 -5.74
CA ASN A 125 7.81 -3.81 -5.98
C ASN A 125 7.04 -3.53 -7.28
N TYR A 126 7.08 -4.48 -8.21
CA TYR A 126 6.41 -4.44 -9.52
C TYR A 126 5.26 -5.45 -9.64
N ASP A 127 4.69 -5.93 -8.53
CA ASP A 127 3.59 -6.88 -8.60
C ASP A 127 2.39 -6.32 -9.38
N HIS A 128 1.92 -7.03 -10.41
CA HIS A 128 0.87 -6.55 -11.33
C HIS A 128 1.14 -5.18 -11.99
N PHE A 129 2.40 -4.73 -12.06
CA PHE A 129 2.78 -3.51 -12.78
C PHE A 129 2.65 -3.71 -14.30
N THR A 130 2.09 -2.72 -14.99
CA THR A 130 1.99 -2.74 -16.45
C THR A 130 2.45 -1.41 -17.05
N ILE A 131 3.07 -1.47 -18.22
CA ILE A 131 3.43 -0.30 -19.02
C ILE A 131 2.98 -0.52 -20.45
N ALA A 132 2.35 0.48 -21.08
CA ALA A 132 2.02 0.39 -22.49
C ALA A 132 3.32 0.40 -23.33
N PRO A 133 3.43 -0.41 -24.40
CA PRO A 133 4.69 -0.61 -25.12
C PRO A 133 5.36 0.68 -25.61
N GLU A 134 4.57 1.67 -26.04
CA GLU A 134 5.01 2.98 -26.50
C GLU A 134 5.72 3.81 -25.42
N TRP A 135 5.45 3.53 -24.14
CA TRP A 135 6.05 4.24 -23.00
C TRP A 135 7.26 3.53 -22.42
N ALA A 136 7.56 2.29 -22.85
CA ALA A 136 8.63 1.48 -22.30
C ALA A 136 10.01 2.15 -22.41
N GLU A 137 10.29 2.80 -23.55
CA GLU A 137 11.56 3.49 -23.78
C GLU A 137 11.68 4.74 -22.91
N ALA A 138 10.64 5.57 -22.85
CA ALA A 138 10.61 6.76 -22.01
C ALA A 138 10.78 6.43 -20.53
N TYR A 139 10.12 5.37 -20.05
CA TYR A 139 10.27 4.87 -18.68
C TYR A 139 11.70 4.37 -18.41
N THR A 140 12.28 3.62 -19.35
CA THR A 140 13.66 3.13 -19.24
C THR A 140 14.65 4.29 -19.14
N ALA A 141 14.51 5.30 -19.99
CA ALA A 141 15.35 6.50 -19.96
C ALA A 141 15.24 7.25 -18.61
N MET A 142 14.03 7.34 -18.05
CA MET A 142 13.80 7.92 -16.72
C MET A 142 14.49 7.11 -15.61
N VAL A 143 14.36 5.78 -15.61
CA VAL A 143 15.05 4.91 -14.65
C VAL A 143 16.57 5.06 -14.76
N GLN A 144 17.13 5.15 -15.97
CA GLN A 144 18.56 5.37 -16.18
C GLN A 144 19.06 6.70 -15.62
N ARG A 145 18.29 7.78 -15.75
CA ARG A 145 18.63 9.07 -15.12
C ARG A 145 18.65 8.94 -13.60
N LEU A 146 17.60 8.36 -13.01
CA LEU A 146 17.54 8.16 -11.56
C LEU A 146 18.66 7.25 -11.03
N MET A 147 18.98 6.19 -11.77
CA MET A 147 20.11 5.31 -11.44
C MET A 147 21.44 6.07 -11.48
N ARG A 148 21.68 6.87 -12.51
CA ARG A 148 22.92 7.64 -12.66
C ARG A 148 23.07 8.75 -11.64
N ASP A 149 21.99 9.40 -11.24
CA ASP A 149 22.04 10.62 -10.43
C ASP A 149 21.83 10.32 -8.94
N HIS A 150 20.97 9.36 -8.61
CA HIS A 150 20.45 9.19 -7.25
C HIS A 150 20.65 7.80 -6.63
N TYR A 151 20.84 6.72 -7.41
CA TYR A 151 20.80 5.35 -6.84
C TYR A 151 22.16 4.66 -6.72
N THR A 152 22.47 4.05 -5.58
CA THR A 152 23.65 3.18 -5.43
C THR A 152 23.40 1.76 -5.96
N GLY A 153 22.15 1.32 -5.98
CA GLY A 153 21.72 0.02 -6.48
C GLY A 153 20.20 -0.14 -6.44
N VAL A 154 19.66 -1.11 -7.20
CA VAL A 154 18.21 -1.35 -7.29
C VAL A 154 17.88 -2.84 -7.17
N GLN A 155 17.10 -3.19 -6.16
CA GLN A 155 16.46 -4.50 -6.01
C GLN A 155 15.02 -4.44 -6.49
N ARG A 156 14.56 -5.48 -7.20
CA ARG A 156 13.25 -5.50 -7.87
C ARG A 156 12.52 -6.81 -7.54
N TYR A 157 11.25 -6.71 -7.17
CA TYR A 157 10.35 -7.84 -6.88
C TYR A 157 9.14 -7.83 -7.81
N GLY A 158 8.57 -9.00 -8.13
CA GLY A 158 7.35 -9.14 -8.96
C GLY A 158 7.56 -9.68 -10.38
N THR A 159 6.46 -9.87 -11.11
CA THR A 159 6.44 -10.49 -12.45
C THR A 159 6.96 -9.51 -13.52
N MET A 160 8.27 -9.56 -13.79
CA MET A 160 8.97 -8.63 -14.68
C MET A 160 9.17 -9.11 -16.13
N GLY A 161 8.40 -10.09 -16.63
CA GLY A 161 8.70 -10.80 -17.90
C GLY A 161 9.08 -9.91 -19.09
N PHE A 162 8.37 -8.80 -19.30
CA PHE A 162 8.64 -7.83 -20.38
C PHE A 162 9.69 -6.78 -19.99
N LEU A 163 9.60 -6.21 -18.78
CA LEU A 163 10.46 -5.12 -18.32
C LEU A 163 11.92 -5.55 -18.12
N LYS A 164 12.14 -6.80 -17.73
CA LYS A 164 13.49 -7.34 -17.43
C LYS A 164 14.37 -7.40 -18.68
N SER A 165 13.79 -7.62 -19.87
CA SER A 165 14.54 -7.64 -21.13
C SER A 165 15.05 -6.25 -21.52
N ARG A 166 14.28 -5.18 -21.27
CA ARG A 166 14.66 -3.79 -21.62
C ARG A 166 15.55 -3.12 -20.58
N LEU A 167 15.42 -3.52 -19.31
CA LEU A 167 16.22 -2.97 -18.21
C LEU A 167 17.59 -3.65 -18.04
N LYS A 168 17.77 -4.87 -18.55
CA LYS A 168 19.07 -5.57 -18.52
C LYS A 168 20.14 -4.85 -19.35
N ASP A 169 19.75 -4.33 -20.52
CA ASP A 169 20.64 -3.56 -21.41
C ASP A 169 21.10 -2.22 -20.80
N ALA A 170 20.53 -1.82 -19.65
CA ALA A 170 20.88 -0.60 -18.91
C ALA A 170 21.74 -0.86 -17.66
N THR A 171 22.08 -2.12 -17.39
CA THR A 171 22.83 -2.55 -16.18
C THR A 171 24.16 -3.25 -16.49
N GLU A 172 24.53 -3.34 -17.77
CA GLU A 172 25.88 -3.73 -18.22
C GLU A 172 26.67 -2.52 -18.70
#